data_AF-A0A9E0NKP5-F1
#
_entry.id   AF-A0A9E0NKP5-F1
#
_cell.length_a   1.000
_cell.length_b   1.000
_cell.length_c   1.000
_cell.angle_alpha   90.00
_cell.angle_beta   90.00
_cell.angle_gamma   90.00
#
_symmetry.space_group_name_H-M   'P 1'
#
loop_
_entity.id
_entity.type
_entity.pdbx_description
1 polymer ?
#
loop_
_entity_poly.entity_id
_entity_poly.type
_entity_poly.pdbx_seq_one_letter_code
_entity_poly.pdbx_strand_id
1 'polypeptide(L)'
;MNKKRFSHWRILLIPALLGLILSGCASKPVANDQEARNERNFNAPTLSLNTRSALPEVLDTVPLESLMERITSNDSAGRSITYLAFTDTEVGGIVFIDGVLHGTLSHRDAQAFYACRGYLLGWPNRYWADDAPQWIDSLLGQMRPASAVVLEFSGKSTVQSIKSVTSNPFLSRLRSLLGMGSNPLGIFNTLNDTHSEYQASEQFDDEIDAMKKLAPGLPEARLASITKPQDISFTPHGMVLSYPRHRFEYFIAQGKLRAIQQPATTLMKHTGIGPFYFPNLQWSHCTAQDWPQAAPPTKTPADQPTQPAASSSSGSGSEKPGTAAP
;
A
#
# COMPACT_ATOMS: atom_id res chain seq x y z
N MET A 1 -38.29 38.02 -42.33
CA MET A 1 -39.42 38.75 -41.73
C MET A 1 -39.12 39.01 -40.26
N ASN A 2 -39.06 40.30 -39.90
CA ASN A 2 -39.23 40.99 -38.61
C ASN A 2 -38.83 40.26 -37.30
N LYS A 3 -37.73 40.64 -36.61
CA LYS A 3 -37.56 41.81 -35.70
C LYS A 3 -38.72 42.02 -34.72
N LYS A 4 -38.45 41.89 -33.42
CA LYS A 4 -38.87 42.85 -32.36
C LYS A 4 -38.03 42.69 -31.09
N ARG A 5 -37.11 43.65 -30.90
CA ARG A 5 -36.64 44.15 -29.60
C ARG A 5 -37.54 45.32 -29.21
N PHE A 6 -37.87 45.48 -27.94
CA PHE A 6 -38.18 46.73 -27.22
C PHE A 6 -38.30 46.34 -25.73
N SER A 7 -38.01 47.15 -24.71
CA SER A 7 -37.11 48.28 -24.42
C SER A 7 -37.41 48.63 -22.95
N HIS A 8 -36.43 49.23 -22.29
CA HIS A 8 -36.39 49.65 -20.89
C HIS A 8 -37.48 50.63 -20.40
N TRP A 9 -37.79 50.54 -19.10
CA TRP A 9 -37.89 51.66 -18.13
C TRP A 9 -37.95 51.07 -16.70
N ARG A 10 -36.97 51.21 -15.79
CA ARG A 10 -36.38 52.33 -15.00
C ARG A 10 -37.28 52.93 -13.89
N ILE A 11 -36.71 52.88 -12.66
CA ILE A 11 -36.88 53.74 -11.46
C ILE A 11 -37.90 53.24 -10.41
N LEU A 12 -37.75 53.33 -9.07
CA LEU A 12 -36.69 53.33 -8.03
C LEU A 12 -37.44 53.63 -6.68
N LEU A 13 -36.84 53.27 -5.53
CA LEU A 13 -37.12 53.64 -4.11
C LEU A 13 -37.87 52.57 -3.26
N ILE A 14 -37.23 51.77 -2.36
CA ILE A 14 -36.60 52.03 -1.02
C ILE A 14 -37.65 52.09 0.13
N PRO A 15 -37.44 51.59 1.38
CA PRO A 15 -36.58 50.52 1.97
C PRO A 15 -37.29 49.66 3.08
N ALA A 16 -36.47 48.85 3.79
CA ALA A 16 -36.61 48.41 5.19
C ALA A 16 -37.37 47.09 5.48
N LEU A 17 -36.65 46.05 5.91
CA LEU A 17 -36.53 45.75 7.35
C LEU A 17 -35.45 44.68 7.59
N LEU A 18 -34.57 44.97 8.56
CA LEU A 18 -33.71 44.02 9.24
C LEU A 18 -34.54 42.90 9.92
N GLY A 19 -33.98 41.70 9.99
CA GLY A 19 -34.32 40.75 11.05
C GLY A 19 -34.00 39.30 10.73
N LEU A 20 -32.90 38.81 11.33
CA LEU A 20 -32.72 37.49 11.94
C LEU A 20 -33.35 36.30 11.17
N ILE A 21 -32.58 35.35 10.63
CA ILE A 21 -32.02 34.24 11.42
C ILE A 21 -30.83 33.67 10.62
N LEU A 22 -29.61 33.87 11.11
CA LEU A 22 -28.48 33.01 10.77
C LEU A 22 -28.66 31.70 11.54
N SER A 23 -29.44 30.78 10.99
CA SER A 23 -29.37 29.36 11.36
C SER A 23 -28.07 28.81 10.78
N GLY A 24 -26.96 29.20 11.40
CA GLY A 24 -25.70 28.49 11.29
C GLY A 24 -25.88 27.13 11.95
N CYS A 25 -26.38 26.15 11.20
CA CYS A 25 -26.11 24.76 11.52
C CYS A 25 -24.59 24.61 11.48
N ALA A 26 -23.97 24.61 12.66
CA ALA A 26 -22.58 24.22 12.82
C ALA A 26 -22.46 22.77 12.33
N SER A 27 -22.18 22.62 11.04
CA SER A 27 -21.74 21.36 10.46
C SER A 27 -20.43 20.99 11.15
N LYS A 28 -20.52 20.03 12.07
CA LYS A 28 -19.38 19.30 12.60
C LYS A 28 -18.49 18.91 11.41
N PRO A 29 -17.17 19.10 11.45
CA PRO A 29 -16.31 18.56 10.42
C PRO A 29 -16.35 17.04 10.57
N VAL A 30 -17.17 16.38 9.75
CA VAL A 30 -17.07 14.94 9.49
C VAL A 30 -15.90 14.77 8.52
N ALA A 31 -14.70 15.06 9.00
CA ALA A 31 -13.46 14.80 8.29
C ALA A 31 -12.83 13.57 8.96
N ASN A 32 -13.18 12.38 8.44
CA ASN A 32 -12.25 11.25 8.23
C ASN A 32 -12.94 9.93 7.89
N ASP A 33 -14.23 9.73 8.21
CA ASP A 33 -14.89 8.44 7.91
C ASP A 33 -15.59 8.42 6.54
N GLN A 34 -16.00 9.59 6.04
CA GLN A 34 -16.74 9.70 4.79
C GLN A 34 -15.81 9.72 3.56
N GLU A 35 -14.62 10.33 3.63
CA GLU A 35 -13.64 10.29 2.54
C GLU A 35 -13.03 8.90 2.35
N ALA A 36 -12.77 8.17 3.44
CA ALA A 36 -12.31 6.77 3.37
C ALA A 36 -13.38 5.82 2.78
N ARG A 37 -14.68 6.14 2.95
CA ARG A 37 -15.79 5.39 2.35
C ARG A 37 -16.18 5.84 0.94
N ASN A 38 -16.03 7.12 0.61
CA ASN A 38 -16.39 7.67 -0.71
C ASN A 38 -15.35 7.41 -1.80
N GLU A 39 -14.17 6.89 -1.47
CA GLU A 39 -13.17 6.46 -2.46
C GLU A 39 -13.36 5.00 -2.94
N ARG A 40 -14.29 4.23 -2.35
CA ARG A 40 -14.62 2.90 -2.85
C ARG A 40 -15.55 3.03 -4.06
N ASN A 41 -15.10 2.57 -5.21
CA ASN A 41 -15.99 2.44 -6.36
C ASN A 41 -16.99 1.32 -6.04
N PHE A 42 -18.30 1.61 -5.98
CA PHE A 42 -19.34 0.62 -5.60
C PHE A 42 -19.46 -0.59 -6.57
N ASN A 43 -18.70 -0.59 -7.67
CA ASN A 43 -18.58 -1.70 -8.62
C ASN A 43 -17.21 -2.41 -8.55
N ALA A 44 -16.40 -2.13 -7.53
CA ALA A 44 -15.10 -2.74 -7.41
C ALA A 44 -15.23 -4.27 -7.25
N PRO A 45 -14.37 -5.05 -7.93
CA PRO A 45 -14.46 -6.50 -7.88
C PRO A 45 -14.33 -6.98 -6.44
N THR A 46 -15.11 -8.01 -6.10
CA THR A 46 -15.01 -8.71 -4.83
C THR A 46 -14.59 -10.14 -5.12
N LEU A 47 -13.63 -10.65 -4.35
CA LEU A 47 -13.13 -12.01 -4.48
C LEU A 47 -13.35 -12.78 -3.17
N SER A 48 -14.26 -13.75 -3.22
CA SER A 48 -14.52 -14.67 -2.11
C SER A 48 -13.60 -15.87 -2.20
N LEU A 49 -12.78 -16.06 -1.17
CA LEU A 49 -11.82 -17.14 -1.07
C LEU A 49 -12.20 -18.10 0.04
N ASN A 50 -11.90 -19.38 -0.17
CA ASN A 50 -11.97 -20.41 0.86
C ASN A 50 -10.90 -21.49 0.62
N THR A 51 -10.86 -22.52 1.45
CA THR A 51 -9.89 -23.62 1.35
C THR A 51 -9.96 -24.43 0.04
N ARG A 52 -11.00 -24.26 -0.78
CA ARG A 52 -11.15 -24.90 -2.10
C ARG A 52 -10.80 -23.98 -3.27
N SER A 53 -10.53 -22.70 -3.02
CA SER A 53 -10.13 -21.76 -4.06
C SER A 53 -8.77 -22.17 -4.64
N ALA A 54 -8.71 -22.36 -5.95
CA ALA A 54 -7.47 -22.75 -6.62
C ALA A 54 -6.52 -21.55 -6.68
N LEU A 55 -5.33 -21.68 -6.09
CA LEU A 55 -4.34 -20.60 -6.05
C LEU A 55 -4.09 -19.96 -7.44
N PRO A 56 -3.92 -20.69 -8.56
CA PRO A 56 -3.76 -20.07 -9.88
C PRO A 56 -4.90 -19.12 -10.26
N GLU A 57 -6.15 -19.52 -10.03
CA GLU A 57 -7.32 -18.68 -10.32
C GLU A 57 -7.36 -17.43 -9.44
N VAL A 58 -6.96 -17.56 -8.16
CA VAL A 58 -6.84 -16.41 -7.25
C VAL A 58 -5.80 -15.43 -7.78
N LEU A 59 -4.64 -15.93 -8.19
CA LEU A 59 -3.54 -15.11 -8.68
C LEU A 59 -3.89 -14.36 -9.97
N ASP A 60 -4.69 -14.96 -10.85
CA ASP A 60 -5.14 -14.32 -12.09
C ASP A 60 -6.31 -13.34 -11.86
N THR A 61 -7.06 -13.48 -10.76
CA THR A 61 -8.20 -12.61 -10.44
C THR A 61 -7.83 -11.39 -9.61
N VAL A 62 -6.78 -11.47 -8.78
CA VAL A 62 -6.34 -10.35 -7.93
C VAL A 62 -5.84 -9.20 -8.83
N PRO A 63 -6.41 -7.99 -8.72
CA PRO A 63 -5.92 -6.83 -9.46
C PRO A 63 -4.50 -6.49 -9.03
N LEU A 64 -3.62 -6.28 -10.00
CA LEU A 64 -2.20 -6.04 -9.75
C LEU A 64 -1.97 -4.69 -9.02
N GLU A 65 -2.86 -3.73 -9.21
CA GLU A 65 -2.88 -2.43 -8.53
C GLU A 65 -3.23 -2.51 -7.05
N SER A 66 -3.93 -3.56 -6.63
CA SER A 66 -4.26 -3.81 -5.23
C SER A 66 -3.14 -4.55 -4.50
N LEU A 67 -2.22 -5.19 -5.24
CA LEU A 67 -1.12 -5.97 -4.69
C LEU A 67 0.03 -5.05 -4.23
N MET A 68 0.33 -5.08 -2.93
CA MET A 68 1.57 -4.50 -2.39
C MET A 68 2.76 -5.40 -2.72
N GLU A 69 2.59 -6.70 -2.50
CA GLU A 69 3.57 -7.71 -2.86
C GLU A 69 2.95 -9.11 -2.95
N ARG A 70 3.63 -9.98 -3.68
CA ARG A 70 3.42 -11.41 -3.72
C ARG A 70 4.76 -12.09 -3.57
N ILE A 71 4.79 -13.12 -2.76
CA ILE A 71 5.96 -13.97 -2.54
C ILE A 71 5.55 -15.42 -2.68
N THR A 72 6.37 -16.19 -3.39
CA THR A 72 6.29 -17.64 -3.36
C THR A 72 7.67 -18.20 -2.95
N SER A 73 7.72 -18.96 -1.86
CA SER A 73 8.94 -19.55 -1.31
C SER A 73 8.59 -20.84 -0.56
N ASN A 74 9.60 -21.62 -0.20
CA ASN A 74 9.40 -22.72 0.75
C ASN A 74 9.68 -22.27 2.18
N ASP A 75 8.94 -22.83 3.13
CA ASP A 75 9.20 -22.69 4.57
C ASP A 75 10.35 -23.62 5.02
N SER A 76 10.70 -23.62 6.31
CA SER A 76 11.77 -24.52 6.81
C SER A 76 11.40 -26.01 6.76
N ALA A 77 10.11 -26.33 6.74
CA ALA A 77 9.60 -27.70 6.56
C ALA A 77 9.58 -28.14 5.08
N GLY A 78 9.87 -27.24 4.14
CA GLY A 78 9.87 -27.49 2.70
C GLY A 78 8.50 -27.39 2.03
N ARG A 79 7.47 -26.91 2.73
CA ARG A 79 6.13 -26.66 2.18
C ARG A 79 6.13 -25.42 1.31
N SER A 80 5.32 -25.41 0.26
CA SER A 80 5.22 -24.27 -0.64
C SER A 80 4.30 -23.20 -0.04
N ILE A 81 4.85 -22.02 0.20
CA ILE A 81 4.11 -20.88 0.75
C ILE A 81 3.93 -19.84 -0.33
N THR A 82 2.69 -19.40 -0.53
CA THR A 82 2.38 -18.22 -1.35
C THR A 82 1.67 -17.19 -0.49
N TYR A 83 2.28 -16.01 -0.37
CA TYR A 83 1.76 -14.88 0.38
C TYR A 83 1.42 -13.74 -0.59
N LEU A 84 0.26 -13.13 -0.41
CA LEU A 84 -0.15 -11.91 -1.11
C LEU A 84 -0.45 -10.85 -0.06
N ALA A 85 0.15 -9.68 -0.21
CA ALA A 85 -0.14 -8.51 0.60
C ALA A 85 -0.89 -7.47 -0.24
N PHE A 86 -1.83 -6.77 0.38
CA PHE A 86 -2.71 -5.82 -0.30
C PHE A 86 -2.52 -4.41 0.21
N THR A 87 -2.74 -3.44 -0.67
CA THR A 87 -2.71 -2.02 -0.32
C THR A 87 -4.07 -1.51 0.17
N ASP A 88 -5.16 -2.14 -0.26
CA ASP A 88 -6.49 -1.52 -0.25
C ASP A 88 -7.67 -2.47 0.00
N THR A 89 -7.43 -3.64 0.61
CA THR A 89 -8.50 -4.56 1.07
C THR A 89 -8.72 -4.46 2.58
N GLU A 90 -9.65 -5.21 3.18
CA GLU A 90 -9.83 -5.19 4.65
C GLU A 90 -8.73 -5.95 5.41
N VAL A 91 -8.14 -6.97 4.79
CA VAL A 91 -7.00 -7.72 5.32
C VAL A 91 -5.70 -7.18 4.75
N GLY A 92 -4.61 -7.24 5.51
CA GLY A 92 -3.31 -6.82 5.02
C GLY A 92 -2.69 -7.82 4.05
N GLY A 93 -3.04 -9.10 4.19
CA GLY A 93 -2.60 -10.14 3.27
C GLY A 93 -3.25 -11.48 3.53
N ILE A 94 -3.02 -12.41 2.61
CA ILE A 94 -3.51 -13.79 2.64
C ILE A 94 -2.34 -14.75 2.45
N VAL A 95 -2.44 -15.91 3.08
CA VAL A 95 -1.40 -16.94 3.06
C VAL A 95 -1.98 -18.24 2.57
N PHE A 96 -1.30 -18.82 1.58
CA PHE A 96 -1.53 -20.16 1.09
C PHE A 96 -0.37 -21.07 1.47
N ILE A 97 -0.69 -22.28 1.92
CA ILE A 97 0.28 -23.36 2.15
C ILE A 97 -0.13 -24.50 1.22
N ASP A 98 0.81 -24.95 0.39
CA ASP A 98 0.61 -25.99 -0.62
C ASP A 98 -0.63 -25.73 -1.51
N GLY A 99 -0.85 -24.45 -1.83
CA GLY A 99 -1.96 -23.99 -2.68
C GLY A 99 -3.32 -23.83 -1.99
N VAL A 100 -3.43 -24.14 -0.70
CA VAL A 100 -4.67 -24.03 0.08
C VAL A 100 -4.65 -22.76 0.93
N LEU A 101 -5.79 -22.06 1.07
CA LEU A 101 -5.89 -20.91 1.98
C LEU A 101 -5.74 -21.36 3.43
N HIS A 102 -4.79 -20.77 4.17
CA HIS A 102 -4.54 -21.09 5.59
C HIS A 102 -4.80 -19.92 6.53
N GLY A 103 -4.68 -18.68 6.06
CA GLY A 103 -4.92 -17.54 6.93
C GLY A 103 -4.66 -16.18 6.32
N THR A 104 -4.69 -15.19 7.21
CA THR A 104 -4.60 -13.77 6.85
C THR A 104 -3.60 -13.05 7.75
N LEU A 105 -3.08 -11.92 7.26
CA LEU A 105 -2.30 -10.96 8.05
C LEU A 105 -3.09 -9.66 8.22
N SER A 106 -2.81 -8.94 9.31
CA SER A 106 -3.30 -7.57 9.47
C SER A 106 -2.56 -6.61 8.53
N HIS A 107 -3.15 -5.45 8.24
CA HIS A 107 -2.47 -4.39 7.47
C HIS A 107 -1.16 -3.96 8.08
N ARG A 108 -1.15 -3.77 9.39
CA ARG A 108 0.05 -3.40 10.15
C ARG A 108 1.17 -4.40 9.91
N ASP A 109 0.87 -5.69 10.04
CA ASP A 109 1.89 -6.74 9.94
C ASP A 109 2.35 -6.93 8.50
N ALA A 110 1.42 -6.89 7.52
CA ALA A 110 1.77 -6.93 6.10
C ALA A 110 2.70 -5.77 5.70
N GLN A 111 2.40 -4.54 6.15
CA GLN A 111 3.25 -3.38 5.89
C GLN A 111 4.61 -3.47 6.59
N ALA A 112 4.64 -3.96 7.83
CA ALA A 112 5.89 -4.18 8.56
C ALA A 112 6.79 -5.19 7.85
N PHE A 113 6.20 -6.30 7.43
CA PHE A 113 6.89 -7.36 6.70
C PHE A 113 7.49 -6.83 5.39
N TYR A 114 6.67 -6.15 4.58
CA TYR A 114 7.11 -5.52 3.34
C TYR A 114 8.24 -4.49 3.55
N ALA A 115 8.05 -3.55 4.49
CA ALA A 115 9.01 -2.49 4.78
C ALA A 115 10.34 -3.04 5.30
N CYS A 116 10.31 -4.04 6.19
CA CYS A 116 11.54 -4.63 6.74
C CYS A 116 12.32 -5.44 5.71
N ARG A 117 11.65 -6.16 4.79
CA ARG A 117 12.35 -6.82 3.67
C ARG A 117 12.92 -5.79 2.68
N GLY A 118 12.19 -4.71 2.42
CA GLY A 118 12.67 -3.56 1.66
C GLY A 118 13.91 -2.89 2.28
N TYR A 119 13.95 -2.77 3.61
CA TYR A 119 15.10 -2.23 4.33
C TYR A 119 16.38 -3.04 4.10
N LEU A 120 16.28 -4.38 4.06
CA LEU A 120 17.44 -5.24 3.77
C LEU A 120 18.06 -4.96 2.40
N LEU A 121 17.26 -4.56 1.41
CA LEU A 121 17.76 -4.18 0.09
C LEU A 121 18.67 -2.95 0.14
N GLY A 122 18.53 -2.10 1.16
CA GLY A 122 19.41 -0.95 1.38
C GLY A 122 20.86 -1.33 1.75
N TRP A 123 21.09 -2.57 2.16
CA TRP A 123 22.40 -3.04 2.61
C TRP A 123 23.18 -3.70 1.46
N PRO A 124 24.50 -3.46 1.34
CA PRO A 124 25.31 -4.11 0.31
C PRO A 124 25.24 -5.64 0.42
N ASN A 125 25.05 -6.31 -0.72
CA ASN A 125 25.06 -7.77 -0.86
C ASN A 125 24.10 -8.49 0.11
N ARG A 126 22.99 -7.87 0.51
CA ARG A 126 21.95 -8.52 1.30
C ARG A 126 20.65 -8.59 0.53
N TYR A 127 20.02 -9.75 0.60
CA TYR A 127 18.67 -9.95 0.08
C TYR A 127 17.87 -10.76 1.08
N TRP A 128 16.59 -10.43 1.26
CA TRP A 128 15.75 -11.11 2.26
C TRP A 128 15.70 -12.63 2.05
N ALA A 129 15.77 -13.08 0.79
CA ALA A 129 15.65 -14.50 0.47
C ALA A 129 16.92 -15.30 0.74
N ASP A 130 18.03 -14.65 1.14
CA ASP A 130 19.18 -15.34 1.74
C ASP A 130 18.72 -16.17 2.97
N ASP A 131 17.75 -15.63 3.72
CA ASP A 131 17.10 -16.27 4.87
C ASP A 131 15.58 -16.51 4.61
N ALA A 132 15.21 -16.83 3.36
CA ALA A 132 13.82 -16.98 2.96
C ALA A 132 12.99 -17.88 3.89
N PRO A 133 13.44 -19.11 4.24
CA PRO A 133 12.68 -19.98 5.14
C PRO A 133 12.36 -19.32 6.50
N GLN A 134 13.32 -18.59 7.09
CA GLN A 134 13.15 -17.93 8.38
C GLN A 134 12.16 -16.76 8.30
N TRP A 135 12.21 -15.97 7.23
CA TRP A 135 11.23 -14.91 6.98
C TRP A 135 9.82 -15.48 6.82
N ILE A 136 9.69 -16.59 6.08
CA ILE A 136 8.42 -17.26 5.83
C ILE A 136 7.87 -17.89 7.11
N ASP A 137 8.67 -18.62 7.88
CA ASP A 137 8.25 -19.21 9.16
C ASP A 137 7.72 -18.14 10.14
N SER A 138 8.42 -17.01 10.21
CA SER A 138 8.01 -15.87 11.04
C SER A 138 6.70 -15.23 10.56
N LEU A 139 6.50 -15.10 9.25
CA LEU A 139 5.23 -14.69 8.65
C LEU A 139 4.09 -15.64 9.01
N LEU A 140 4.33 -16.94 8.93
CA LEU A 140 3.34 -17.96 9.33
C LEU A 140 3.01 -17.87 10.83
N GLY A 141 3.96 -17.47 11.68
CA GLY A 141 3.74 -17.24 13.11
C GLY A 141 2.87 -16.03 13.44
N GLN A 142 2.81 -15.02 12.57
CA GLN A 142 1.95 -13.83 12.75
C GLN A 142 0.58 -13.96 12.09
N MET A 143 0.42 -14.97 11.23
CA MET A 143 -0.83 -15.24 10.53
C MET A 143 -1.96 -15.56 11.51
N ARG A 144 -3.15 -15.01 11.25
CA ARG A 144 -4.39 -15.46 11.87
C ARG A 144 -5.03 -16.54 10.99
N PRO A 145 -5.29 -17.75 11.54
CA PRO A 145 -5.94 -18.81 10.77
C PRO A 145 -7.28 -18.35 10.21
N ALA A 146 -7.53 -18.66 8.93
CA ALA A 146 -8.77 -18.35 8.25
C ALA A 146 -9.05 -19.41 7.18
N SER A 147 -10.28 -19.94 7.16
CA SER A 147 -10.74 -20.90 6.16
C SER A 147 -11.56 -20.24 5.03
N ALA A 148 -11.93 -18.98 5.22
CA ALA A 148 -12.58 -18.15 4.22
C ALA A 148 -12.24 -16.67 4.45
N VAL A 149 -12.16 -15.91 3.37
CA VAL A 149 -11.96 -14.45 3.39
C VAL A 149 -12.65 -13.84 2.19
N VAL A 150 -13.21 -12.64 2.36
CA VAL A 150 -13.76 -11.84 1.26
C VAL A 150 -12.82 -10.66 1.05
N LEU A 151 -12.29 -10.53 -0.16
CA LEU A 151 -11.46 -9.42 -0.56
C LEU A 151 -12.32 -8.41 -1.31
N GLU A 152 -12.58 -7.28 -0.68
CA GLU A 152 -13.17 -6.12 -1.34
C GLU A 152 -12.05 -5.23 -1.83
N PHE A 153 -11.87 -5.14 -3.15
CA PHE A 153 -10.90 -4.22 -3.74
C PHE A 153 -11.48 -2.81 -3.79
N SER A 154 -10.65 -1.77 -3.73
CA SER A 154 -11.17 -0.40 -3.77
C SER A 154 -11.66 0.04 -5.15
N GLY A 155 -11.20 -0.66 -6.20
CA GLY A 155 -11.43 -0.28 -7.61
C GLY A 155 -10.68 0.99 -8.02
N LYS A 156 -9.73 1.45 -7.19
CA LYS A 156 -8.83 2.55 -7.52
C LYS A 156 -7.86 2.08 -8.60
N SER A 157 -7.64 2.92 -9.62
CA SER A 157 -6.51 2.74 -10.52
C SER A 157 -5.19 2.78 -9.75
N THR A 158 -4.13 2.16 -10.28
CA THR A 158 -2.76 2.22 -9.73
C THR A 158 -2.37 3.64 -9.31
N VAL A 159 -2.65 4.64 -10.17
CA VAL A 159 -2.35 6.05 -9.92
C VAL A 159 -3.13 6.63 -8.74
N GLN A 160 -4.39 6.23 -8.55
CA GLN A 160 -5.24 6.68 -7.43
C GLN A 160 -4.83 6.03 -6.11
N SER A 161 -4.53 4.73 -6.10
CA SER A 161 -3.99 4.03 -4.93
C SER A 161 -2.70 4.71 -4.47
N ILE A 162 -1.79 5.00 -5.40
CA ILE A 162 -0.52 5.69 -5.11
C ILE A 162 -0.76 7.12 -4.63
N LYS A 163 -1.65 7.89 -5.26
CA LYS A 163 -1.99 9.23 -4.77
C LYS A 163 -2.46 9.17 -3.33
N SER A 164 -3.36 8.25 -2.98
CA SER A 164 -3.88 8.15 -1.61
C SER A 164 -2.80 7.81 -0.57
N VAL A 165 -1.81 6.98 -0.93
CA VAL A 165 -0.67 6.66 -0.06
C VAL A 165 0.30 7.84 0.03
N THR A 166 0.64 8.48 -1.09
CA THR A 166 1.64 9.57 -1.17
C THR A 166 1.11 10.95 -0.78
N SER A 167 -0.21 11.16 -0.80
CA SER A 167 -0.87 12.37 -0.30
C SER A 167 -1.01 12.38 1.22
N ASN A 168 -0.45 11.38 1.91
CA ASN A 168 -0.34 11.40 3.37
C ASN A 168 0.42 12.69 3.80
N PRO A 169 -0.18 13.55 4.65
CA PRO A 169 0.43 14.81 5.10
C PRO A 169 1.80 14.67 5.76
N PHE A 170 2.16 13.44 6.17
CA PHE A 170 3.47 13.13 6.71
C PHE A 170 4.53 12.92 5.61
N LEU A 171 4.15 12.30 4.48
CA LEU A 171 5.02 12.11 3.31
C LEU A 171 5.25 13.41 2.55
N SER A 172 4.29 14.34 2.56
CA SER A 172 4.50 15.68 2.00
C SER A 172 5.58 16.47 2.75
N ARG A 173 5.79 16.21 4.05
CA ARG A 173 6.91 16.78 4.83
C ARG A 173 8.23 16.09 4.53
N LEU A 174 8.24 14.76 4.35
CA LEU A 174 9.43 13.99 3.94
C LEU A 174 9.91 14.32 2.52
N ARG A 175 9.03 14.80 1.63
CA ARG A 175 9.41 15.33 0.31
C ARG A 175 10.46 16.44 0.37
N SER A 176 10.52 17.18 1.48
CA SER A 176 11.54 18.21 1.70
C SER A 176 12.89 17.67 2.22
N LEU A 177 12.90 16.47 2.80
CA LEU A 177 14.10 15.79 3.32
C LEU A 177 14.68 14.78 2.31
N LEU A 178 13.86 14.23 1.42
CA LEU A 178 14.25 13.37 0.30
C LEU A 178 14.58 14.19 -0.97
N GLY A 179 15.18 15.36 -0.77
CA GLY A 179 15.72 16.19 -1.85
C GLY A 179 17.02 15.60 -2.39
N MET A 180 16.94 14.53 -3.17
CA MET A 180 17.81 14.16 -4.30
C MET A 180 17.59 12.68 -4.64
N GLY A 181 16.83 12.43 -5.71
CA GLY A 181 17.06 11.25 -6.53
C GLY A 181 15.86 10.44 -6.99
N SER A 182 14.65 10.59 -6.41
CA SER A 182 13.56 9.70 -6.82
C SER A 182 12.16 10.19 -6.47
N ASN A 183 11.37 10.47 -7.53
CA ASN A 183 9.94 10.73 -7.41
C ASN A 183 9.22 9.38 -7.29
N PRO A 184 8.53 9.07 -6.17
CA PRO A 184 7.80 7.80 -6.02
C PRO A 184 6.79 7.58 -7.14
N LEU A 185 6.18 8.65 -7.68
CA LEU A 185 5.29 8.56 -8.84
C LEU A 185 6.01 8.13 -10.13
N GLY A 186 7.29 8.48 -10.28
CA GLY A 186 8.10 8.11 -11.46
C GLY A 186 8.48 6.64 -11.49
N ILE A 187 8.71 6.02 -10.33
CA ILE A 187 8.97 4.58 -10.20
C ILE A 187 7.80 3.76 -10.77
N PHE A 188 6.60 4.13 -10.34
CA PHE A 188 5.39 3.39 -10.67
C PHE A 188 4.84 3.73 -12.05
N ASN A 189 4.96 4.98 -12.50
CA ASN A 189 4.67 5.31 -13.90
C ASN A 189 5.65 4.59 -14.83
N THR A 190 6.94 4.49 -14.51
CA THR A 190 7.87 3.68 -15.32
C THR A 190 7.44 2.21 -15.35
N LEU A 191 7.04 1.62 -14.22
CA LEU A 191 6.50 0.25 -14.16
C LEU A 191 5.19 0.06 -14.95
N ASN A 192 4.32 1.07 -14.98
CA ASN A 192 3.01 1.02 -15.63
C ASN A 192 3.08 1.37 -17.13
N ASP A 193 3.91 2.34 -17.50
CA ASP A 193 4.16 2.76 -18.89
C ASP A 193 4.94 1.66 -19.63
N THR A 194 5.93 1.05 -18.97
CA THR A 194 6.59 -0.18 -19.47
C THR A 194 5.54 -1.28 -19.73
N HIS A 195 4.57 -1.46 -18.84
CA HIS A 195 3.53 -2.46 -19.04
C HIS A 195 2.62 -2.14 -20.24
N SER A 196 2.14 -0.89 -20.38
CA SER A 196 1.24 -0.52 -21.49
C SER A 196 1.92 -0.51 -22.87
N GLU A 197 3.22 -0.25 -22.95
CA GLU A 197 3.94 -0.26 -24.23
C GLU A 197 4.30 -1.69 -24.69
N TYR A 198 4.39 -2.66 -23.78
CA TYR A 198 4.84 -4.03 -24.09
C TYR A 198 3.74 -5.11 -24.15
N GLN A 199 2.56 -4.88 -23.58
CA GLN A 199 1.39 -5.77 -23.73
C GLN A 199 0.93 -5.97 -25.18
N ALA A 200 1.50 -5.25 -26.14
CA ALA A 200 1.15 -5.36 -27.55
C ALA A 200 1.78 -6.56 -28.28
N SER A 201 2.57 -7.43 -27.61
CA SER A 201 3.22 -8.58 -28.26
C SER A 201 2.86 -9.93 -27.62
N GLU A 202 2.49 -10.91 -28.46
CA GLU A 202 2.18 -12.29 -28.04
C GLU A 202 3.34 -12.94 -27.26
N GLN A 203 4.59 -12.65 -27.67
CA GLN A 203 5.77 -13.16 -26.98
C GLN A 203 5.86 -12.70 -25.52
N PHE A 204 5.43 -11.48 -25.22
CA PHE A 204 5.47 -10.96 -23.84
C PHE A 204 4.48 -11.70 -22.95
N ASP A 205 3.27 -11.94 -23.45
CA ASP A 205 2.23 -12.68 -22.73
C ASP A 205 2.65 -14.15 -22.52
N ASP A 206 3.21 -14.79 -23.56
CA ASP A 206 3.76 -16.15 -23.47
C ASP A 206 4.88 -16.25 -22.42
N GLU A 207 5.78 -15.26 -22.36
CA GLU A 207 6.85 -15.19 -21.36
C GLU A 207 6.27 -15.04 -19.95
N ILE A 208 5.29 -14.15 -19.74
CA ILE A 208 4.61 -13.99 -18.44
C ILE A 208 3.96 -15.30 -18.00
N ASP A 209 3.21 -15.94 -18.88
CA ASP A 209 2.50 -17.18 -18.57
C ASP A 209 3.45 -18.33 -18.27
N ALA A 210 4.60 -18.40 -18.95
CA ALA A 210 5.65 -19.36 -18.63
C ALA A 210 6.30 -19.05 -17.26
N MET A 211 6.53 -17.77 -16.96
CA MET A 211 7.13 -17.32 -15.69
C MET A 211 6.21 -17.56 -14.49
N LYS A 212 4.89 -17.38 -14.65
CA LYS A 212 3.86 -17.70 -13.64
C LYS A 212 3.84 -19.17 -13.23
N LYS A 213 4.23 -20.08 -14.13
CA LYS A 213 4.27 -21.54 -13.90
C LYS A 213 5.51 -22.00 -13.14
N LEU A 214 6.47 -21.10 -12.89
CA LEU A 214 7.66 -21.43 -12.12
C LEU A 214 7.34 -21.48 -10.63
N ALA A 215 8.02 -22.38 -9.93
CA ALA A 215 7.90 -22.57 -8.49
C ALA A 215 9.28 -22.75 -7.84
N PRO A 216 9.42 -22.43 -6.53
CA PRO A 216 10.59 -22.79 -5.75
C PRO A 216 10.91 -24.29 -5.86
N GLY A 217 12.20 -24.62 -5.90
CA GLY A 217 12.73 -25.97 -6.09
C GLY A 217 13.03 -26.33 -7.54
N LEU A 218 12.43 -25.64 -8.52
CA LEU A 218 12.74 -25.85 -9.94
C LEU A 218 14.18 -25.45 -10.27
N PRO A 219 14.82 -26.08 -11.27
CA PRO A 219 16.15 -25.68 -11.73
C PRO A 219 16.15 -24.29 -12.37
N GLU A 220 17.23 -23.52 -12.14
CA GLU A 220 17.48 -22.23 -12.80
C GLU A 220 17.33 -22.30 -14.32
N ALA A 221 17.80 -23.40 -14.94
CA ALA A 221 17.73 -23.62 -16.38
C ALA A 221 16.31 -23.49 -16.95
N ARG A 222 15.27 -23.78 -16.16
CA ARG A 222 13.87 -23.60 -16.58
C ARG A 222 13.53 -22.12 -16.73
N LEU A 223 13.97 -21.28 -15.81
CA LEU A 223 13.80 -19.82 -15.91
C LEU A 223 14.62 -19.26 -17.07
N ALA A 224 15.89 -19.68 -17.20
CA ALA A 224 16.77 -19.22 -18.28
C ALA A 224 16.27 -19.60 -19.70
N SER A 225 15.45 -20.65 -19.82
CA SER A 225 14.84 -21.05 -21.09
C SER A 225 13.65 -20.19 -21.53
N ILE A 226 13.08 -19.39 -20.62
CA ILE A 226 11.93 -18.52 -20.93
C ILE A 226 12.44 -17.20 -21.50
N THR A 227 13.23 -16.47 -20.70
CA THR A 227 13.78 -15.18 -21.11
C THR A 227 15.03 -14.86 -20.29
N LYS A 228 15.83 -13.90 -20.76
CA LYS A 228 17.06 -13.49 -20.06
C LYS A 228 16.74 -12.44 -18.98
N PRO A 229 17.41 -12.48 -17.81
CA PRO A 229 17.26 -11.45 -16.80
C PRO A 229 17.72 -10.10 -17.35
N GLN A 230 17.05 -9.02 -16.95
CA GLN A 230 17.46 -7.67 -17.33
C GLN A 230 18.37 -7.02 -16.30
N ASP A 231 18.33 -7.52 -15.06
CA ASP A 231 19.27 -7.14 -14.00
C ASP A 231 19.62 -8.37 -13.16
N ILE A 232 20.88 -8.42 -12.70
CA ILE A 232 21.45 -9.51 -11.91
C ILE A 232 22.20 -8.90 -10.74
N SER A 233 21.77 -9.26 -9.53
CA SER A 233 22.48 -8.91 -8.30
C SER A 233 23.00 -10.16 -7.61
N PHE A 234 24.24 -10.12 -7.13
CA PHE A 234 24.86 -11.23 -6.41
C PHE A 234 24.74 -11.03 -4.90
N THR A 235 24.46 -12.11 -4.19
CA THR A 235 24.47 -12.17 -2.71
C THR A 235 25.50 -13.20 -2.26
N PRO A 236 25.90 -13.24 -0.98
CA PRO A 236 26.78 -14.28 -0.46
C PRO A 236 26.25 -15.70 -0.64
N HIS A 237 24.93 -15.86 -0.81
CA HIS A 237 24.27 -17.17 -0.83
C HIS A 237 23.60 -17.50 -2.17
N GLY A 238 23.64 -16.60 -3.15
CA GLY A 238 23.01 -16.82 -4.43
C GLY A 238 23.03 -15.60 -5.34
N MET A 239 22.03 -15.55 -6.22
CA MET A 239 21.82 -14.43 -7.13
C MET A 239 20.34 -14.10 -7.27
N VAL A 240 20.08 -12.81 -7.40
CA VAL A 240 18.76 -12.25 -7.69
C VAL A 240 18.72 -11.95 -9.17
N LEU A 241 17.85 -12.66 -9.89
CA LEU A 241 17.55 -12.43 -11.30
C LEU A 241 16.29 -11.58 -11.38
N SER A 242 16.43 -10.32 -11.78
CA SER A 242 15.33 -9.38 -11.88
C SER A 242 14.83 -9.30 -13.31
N TYR A 243 13.50 -9.35 -13.45
CA TYR A 243 12.78 -9.17 -14.70
C TYR A 243 11.81 -7.99 -14.57
N PRO A 244 12.31 -6.75 -14.43
CA PRO A 244 11.50 -5.54 -14.30
C PRO A 244 10.32 -5.45 -15.26
N ARG A 245 10.52 -5.84 -16.53
CA ARG A 245 9.49 -5.80 -17.58
C ARG A 245 8.31 -6.70 -17.25
N HIS A 246 8.58 -7.88 -16.70
CA HIS A 246 7.60 -8.89 -16.30
C HIS A 246 7.21 -8.76 -14.81
N ARG A 247 7.81 -7.81 -14.09
CA ARG A 247 7.63 -7.53 -12.65
C ARG A 247 7.95 -8.71 -11.74
N PHE A 248 8.76 -9.66 -12.21
CA PHE A 248 9.21 -10.79 -11.42
C PHE A 248 10.65 -10.61 -10.95
N GLU A 249 10.93 -11.16 -9.78
CA GLU A 249 12.26 -11.31 -9.23
C GLU A 249 12.41 -12.73 -8.70
N TYR A 250 13.48 -13.41 -9.13
CA TYR A 250 13.78 -14.77 -8.72
C TYR A 250 15.07 -14.78 -7.94
N PHE A 251 15.05 -15.37 -6.76
CA PHE A 251 16.26 -15.70 -6.03
C PHE A 251 16.68 -17.13 -6.36
N ILE A 252 17.90 -17.27 -6.86
CA ILE A 252 18.51 -18.54 -7.23
C ILE A 252 19.63 -18.85 -6.25
N ALA A 253 19.61 -20.05 -5.67
CA ALA A 253 20.71 -20.59 -4.90
C ALA A 253 20.89 -22.06 -5.24
N GLN A 254 22.13 -22.53 -5.32
CA GLN A 254 22.46 -23.93 -5.62
C GLN A 254 21.80 -24.42 -6.92
N GLY A 255 21.74 -23.55 -7.94
CA GLY A 255 21.16 -23.84 -9.26
C GLY A 255 19.64 -24.05 -9.25
N LYS A 256 18.94 -23.66 -8.17
CA LYS A 256 17.49 -23.80 -8.03
C LYS A 256 16.82 -22.49 -7.64
N LEU A 257 15.57 -22.33 -8.07
CA LEU A 257 14.68 -21.28 -7.63
C LEU A 257 14.41 -21.47 -6.14
N ARG A 258 14.63 -20.44 -5.33
CA ARG A 258 14.42 -20.46 -3.88
C ARG A 258 13.23 -19.62 -3.47
N ALA A 259 13.11 -18.44 -4.06
CA ALA A 259 12.00 -17.53 -3.84
C ALA A 259 11.66 -16.81 -5.15
N ILE A 260 10.39 -16.50 -5.30
CA ILE A 260 9.81 -15.70 -6.38
C ILE A 260 9.11 -14.52 -5.71
N GLN A 261 9.30 -13.32 -6.27
CA GLN A 261 8.68 -12.12 -5.75
C GLN A 261 8.11 -11.24 -6.86
N GLN A 262 6.98 -10.63 -6.59
CA GLN A 262 6.35 -9.60 -7.42
C GLN A 262 5.78 -8.49 -6.54
N PRO A 263 5.89 -7.20 -6.90
CA PRO A 263 6.72 -6.70 -7.99
C PRO A 263 8.22 -6.89 -7.69
N ALA A 264 9.06 -6.78 -8.71
CA ALA A 264 10.51 -6.85 -8.58
C ALA A 264 11.04 -5.70 -7.69
N THR A 265 11.55 -6.03 -6.49
CA THR A 265 11.93 -5.01 -5.51
C THR A 265 13.28 -4.39 -5.76
N THR A 266 14.20 -5.09 -6.43
CA THR A 266 15.51 -4.53 -6.80
C THR A 266 15.33 -3.33 -7.74
N LEU A 267 14.38 -3.39 -8.68
CA LEU A 267 14.03 -2.23 -9.50
C LEU A 267 13.48 -1.07 -8.64
N MET A 268 12.60 -1.37 -7.68
CA MET A 268 12.05 -0.34 -6.79
C MET A 268 13.15 0.32 -5.95
N LYS A 269 14.15 -0.44 -5.49
CA LYS A 269 15.34 0.12 -4.83
C LYS A 269 16.09 1.11 -5.72
N HIS A 270 16.37 0.76 -6.98
CA HIS A 270 17.09 1.64 -7.92
C HIS A 270 16.37 2.95 -8.17
N THR A 271 15.06 2.93 -8.04
CA THR A 271 14.18 4.05 -8.33
C THR A 271 13.74 4.80 -7.08
N GLY A 272 14.14 4.39 -5.87
CA GLY A 272 13.99 5.11 -4.59
C GLY A 272 13.43 4.28 -3.43
N ILE A 273 13.72 4.65 -2.18
CA ILE A 273 13.27 3.92 -0.97
C ILE A 273 11.81 4.20 -0.55
N GLY A 274 11.16 5.20 -1.17
CA GLY A 274 9.81 5.63 -0.84
C GLY A 274 8.75 4.50 -0.78
N PRO A 275 8.78 3.48 -1.68
CA PRO A 275 7.87 2.35 -1.61
C PRO A 275 7.95 1.56 -0.31
N PHE A 276 9.11 1.49 0.34
CA PHE A 276 9.33 0.67 1.56
C PHE A 276 9.14 1.45 2.85
N TYR A 277 8.65 2.69 2.78
CA TYR A 277 8.53 3.53 3.94
C TYR A 277 7.29 3.21 4.77
N PHE A 278 7.50 2.83 6.03
CA PHE A 278 6.44 2.69 7.03
C PHE A 278 6.71 3.66 8.21
N PRO A 279 5.85 4.67 8.46
CA PRO A 279 6.07 5.64 9.51
C PRO A 279 6.33 5.02 10.89
N ASN A 280 7.36 5.55 11.58
CA ASN A 280 7.77 5.12 12.93
C ASN A 280 8.17 3.65 13.05
N LEU A 281 8.55 3.00 11.94
CA LEU A 281 9.13 1.67 11.95
C LEU A 281 10.48 1.69 12.70
N GLN A 282 10.67 0.72 13.59
CA GLN A 282 11.94 0.52 14.28
C GLN A 282 12.85 -0.37 13.43
N TRP A 283 13.67 0.25 12.57
CA TRP A 283 14.54 -0.45 11.61
C TRP A 283 15.52 -1.45 12.25
N SER A 284 15.88 -1.26 13.52
CA SER A 284 16.71 -2.21 14.29
C SER A 284 16.07 -3.58 14.47
N HIS A 285 14.74 -3.67 14.39
CA HIS A 285 13.99 -4.91 14.47
C HIS A 285 13.67 -5.51 13.09
N CYS A 286 14.18 -4.95 11.99
CA CYS A 286 13.96 -5.50 10.65
C CYS A 286 14.87 -6.71 10.37
N THR A 287 14.57 -7.81 11.06
CA THR A 287 15.15 -9.14 10.91
C THR A 287 14.04 -10.15 10.62
N ALA A 288 14.40 -11.35 10.16
CA ALA A 288 13.42 -12.41 9.91
C ALA A 288 12.60 -12.75 11.17
N GLN A 289 13.19 -12.65 12.35
CA GLN A 289 12.55 -13.00 13.62
C GLN A 289 11.77 -11.83 14.23
N ASP A 290 12.29 -10.60 14.13
CA ASP A 290 11.83 -9.47 14.96
C ASP A 290 10.96 -8.46 14.21
N TRP A 291 10.79 -8.60 12.89
CA TRP A 291 9.97 -7.66 12.10
C TRP A 291 8.55 -7.40 12.65
N PRO A 292 7.85 -8.33 13.33
CA PRO A 292 6.52 -8.02 13.89
C PRO A 292 6.56 -6.95 14.99
N GLN A 293 7.72 -6.82 15.65
CA GLN A 293 8.00 -5.82 16.69
C GLN A 293 8.48 -4.49 16.09
N ALA A 294 8.92 -4.49 14.83
CA ALA A 294 9.38 -3.27 14.16
C ALA A 294 8.25 -2.25 13.94
N ALA A 295 7.02 -2.74 13.74
CA ALA A 295 5.87 -1.87 13.54
C ALA A 295 5.49 -1.12 14.82
N PRO A 296 5.15 0.18 14.73
CA PRO A 296 4.69 0.93 15.88
C PRO A 296 3.47 0.24 16.52
N PRO A 297 3.32 0.32 17.86
CA PRO A 297 2.14 -0.21 18.52
C PRO A 297 0.89 0.43 17.91
N THR A 298 -0.13 -0.37 17.66
CA THR A 298 -1.44 0.13 17.25
C THR A 298 -1.92 1.06 18.35
N LYS A 299 -1.94 2.38 18.10
CA LYS A 299 -2.45 3.34 19.09
C LYS A 299 -3.89 2.94 19.41
N THR A 300 -4.13 2.59 20.66
CA THR A 300 -5.49 2.38 21.13
C THR A 300 -6.18 3.76 21.16
N PRO A 301 -7.49 3.89 20.92
CA PRO A 301 -8.17 5.19 20.96
C PRO A 301 -7.93 6.01 22.25
N ALA A 302 -7.47 5.37 23.33
CA ALA A 302 -7.09 5.98 24.60
C ALA A 302 -5.78 6.80 24.56
N ASP A 303 -4.92 6.63 23.56
CA ASP A 303 -3.62 7.32 23.46
C ASP A 303 -3.68 8.62 22.65
N GLN A 304 -4.87 9.11 22.31
CA GLN A 304 -5.02 10.49 21.85
C GLN A 304 -4.80 11.41 23.07
N PRO A 305 -3.84 12.35 23.01
CA PRO A 305 -3.70 13.33 24.08
C PRO A 305 -5.03 14.06 24.21
N THR A 306 -5.70 13.86 25.35
CA THR A 306 -6.83 14.66 25.77
C THR A 306 -6.38 16.11 25.66
N GLN A 307 -6.91 16.84 24.68
CA GLN A 307 -6.75 18.29 24.66
C GLN A 307 -7.19 18.79 26.04
N PRO A 308 -6.37 19.54 26.78
CA PRO A 308 -6.82 20.12 28.03
C PRO A 308 -8.06 20.94 27.72
N ALA A 309 -9.17 20.60 28.38
CA ALA A 309 -10.41 21.33 28.28
C ALA A 309 -10.09 22.82 28.48
N ALA A 310 -10.44 23.62 27.48
CA ALA A 310 -10.34 25.07 27.57
C ALA A 310 -11.08 25.50 28.85
N SER A 311 -10.34 26.03 29.82
CA SER A 311 -10.89 26.62 31.02
C SER A 311 -11.74 27.81 30.62
N SER A 312 -13.06 27.65 30.68
CA SER A 312 -13.99 28.77 30.64
C SER A 312 -13.84 29.56 31.94
N SER A 313 -13.01 30.61 31.92
CA SER A 313 -13.05 31.64 32.94
C SER A 313 -14.36 32.43 32.78
N SER A 314 -15.38 32.08 33.56
CA SER A 314 -16.56 32.92 33.75
C SER A 314 -16.18 34.10 34.63
N GLY A 315 -15.76 35.19 34.01
CA GLY A 315 -15.78 36.53 34.61
C GLY A 315 -17.22 37.01 34.73
N SER A 316 -17.71 37.15 35.97
CA SER A 316 -19.00 37.77 36.28
C SER A 316 -18.81 38.74 37.44
N GLY A 317 -19.30 39.97 37.25
CA GLY A 317 -19.70 40.85 38.36
C GLY A 317 -18.84 42.09 38.57
N SER A 318 -19.14 43.15 37.81
CA SER A 318 -18.85 44.54 38.21
C SER A 318 -19.71 44.93 39.40
N GLU A 319 -19.14 45.65 40.37
CA GLU A 319 -19.86 46.75 41.03
C GLU A 319 -18.89 47.76 41.64
N LYS A 320 -18.99 49.01 41.20
CA LYS A 320 -18.37 50.20 41.80
C LYS A 320 -19.40 51.33 41.69
N PRO A 321 -19.74 52.01 42.79
CA PRO A 321 -20.14 53.42 42.74
C PRO A 321 -19.17 54.24 43.61
N GLY A 322 -18.49 55.26 43.05
CA GLY A 322 -18.83 56.69 43.22
C GLY A 322 -18.18 57.24 44.51
N THR A 323 -17.60 58.43 44.63
CA THR A 323 -17.58 59.67 43.84
C THR A 323 -16.53 60.61 44.46
N ALA A 324 -16.07 61.60 43.68
CA ALA A 324 -15.60 62.94 44.10
C ALA A 324 -14.17 63.11 44.67
N ALA A 325 -13.35 63.75 43.83
CA ALA A 325 -12.25 64.66 44.18
C ALA A 325 -12.84 66.08 44.43
N PRO A 326 -12.12 67.11 44.92
CA PRO A 326 -10.66 67.27 45.00
C PRO A 326 -10.04 67.12 46.40
#